data_AF-A0A0D2KB84-F1
#
_entry.id   AF-A0A0D2KB84-F1
#
_cell.length_a   1.000
_cell.length_b   1.000
_cell.length_c   1.000
_cell.angle_alpha   90.00
_cell.angle_beta   90.00
_cell.angle_gamma   90.00
#
_symmetry.space_group_name_H-M   'P 1'
#
loop_
_entity.id
_entity.type
_entity.pdbx_description
1 polymer ?
#
loop_
_entity_poly.entity_id
_entity_poly.type
_entity_poly.pdbx_seq_one_letter_code
_entity_poly.pdbx_strand_id
1 'polypeptide(L)'
;MIFWAKVAIFDATNTTEERRRLLIDTFHGKFQYMFIESICNDTEVLQSNYRYKMRFSPDYQGVDTEAALSDFLERIRKYEQVYEPISDRRLHYIKLIDM
;
A
#
# COMPACT_ATOMS: atom_id res chain seq x y z
N MET A 1 35.37 3.21 -0.71
CA MET A 1 34.36 2.15 -0.51
C MET A 1 33.07 2.61 -1.14
N ILE A 2 32.53 1.87 -2.13
CA ILE A 2 31.22 2.15 -2.73
C ILE A 2 30.19 1.32 -1.95
N PHE A 3 29.25 1.98 -1.28
CA PHE A 3 28.14 1.31 -0.61
C PHE A 3 27.00 1.12 -1.62
N TRP A 4 26.76 -0.12 -2.03
CA TRP A 4 25.57 -0.47 -2.81
C TRP A 4 24.36 -0.51 -1.87
N ALA A 5 23.21 0.01 -2.33
CA ALA A 5 21.95 -0.17 -1.62
C ALA A 5 21.67 -1.67 -1.42
N LYS A 6 21.36 -2.07 -0.19
CA LYS A 6 21.14 -3.47 0.20
C LYS A 6 19.66 -3.86 0.20
N VAL A 7 18.77 -2.87 0.25
CA VAL A 7 17.33 -3.05 0.35
C VAL A 7 16.66 -2.05 -0.59
N ALA A 8 15.62 -2.51 -1.28
CA ALA A 8 14.72 -1.68 -2.07
C ALA A 8 13.30 -1.83 -1.52
N ILE A 9 12.55 -0.73 -1.46
CA ILE A 9 11.15 -0.71 -1.06
C ILE A 9 10.32 -0.46 -2.31
N PHE A 10 9.41 -1.39 -2.62
CA PHE A 10 8.49 -1.25 -3.73
C PHE A 10 7.13 -0.79 -3.20
N ASP A 11 6.95 0.52 -3.11
CA ASP A 11 5.73 1.14 -2.58
C ASP A 11 4.64 1.22 -3.67
N ALA A 12 3.63 0.36 -3.53
CA ALA A 12 2.43 0.33 -4.35
C ALA A 12 1.34 -0.45 -3.59
N THR A 13 0.08 -0.31 -4.01
CA THR A 13 -1.03 -1.01 -3.36
C THR A 13 -0.89 -2.53 -3.40
N ASN A 14 -0.44 -3.10 -4.53
CA ASN A 14 -0.20 -4.55 -4.72
C ASN A 14 -1.34 -5.43 -4.18
N THR A 15 -2.58 -4.94 -4.36
CA THR A 15 -3.79 -5.47 -3.72
C THR A 15 -4.28 -6.78 -4.31
N THR A 16 -3.86 -7.16 -5.52
CA THR A 16 -4.27 -8.41 -6.17
C THR A 16 -3.20 -9.50 -6.08
N GLU A 17 -3.62 -10.77 -6.06
CA GLU A 17 -2.75 -11.93 -6.12
C GLU A 17 -1.94 -11.97 -7.42
N GLU A 18 -2.58 -11.63 -8.54
CA GLU A 18 -1.92 -11.57 -9.86
C GLU A 18 -0.74 -10.59 -9.84
N ARG A 19 -0.93 -9.39 -9.28
CA ARG A 19 0.12 -8.38 -9.21
C ARG A 19 1.28 -8.85 -8.33
N ARG A 20 0.98 -9.50 -7.20
CA ARG A 20 2.01 -10.05 -6.31
C ARG A 20 2.76 -11.22 -6.94
N ARG A 21 2.09 -12.10 -7.69
CA ARG A 21 2.73 -13.18 -8.45
C ARG A 21 3.71 -12.63 -9.47
N LEU A 22 3.33 -11.59 -10.22
CA LEU A 22 4.24 -10.94 -11.17
C LEU A 22 5.53 -10.41 -10.49
N LEU A 23 5.42 -9.84 -9.29
CA LEU A 23 6.59 -9.39 -8.53
C LEU A 23 7.44 -10.57 -8.06
N ILE A 24 6.81 -11.63 -7.55
CA ILE A 24 7.50 -12.86 -7.15
C ILE A 24 8.28 -13.44 -8.33
N ASP A 25 7.64 -13.64 -9.48
CA ASP A 25 8.28 -14.21 -10.67
C ASP A 25 9.44 -13.34 -11.18
N THR A 26 9.34 -12.02 -10.97
CA THR A 26 10.37 -11.05 -11.38
C THR A 26 11.62 -11.14 -10.50
N PHE A 27 11.44 -11.26 -9.18
CA PHE A 27 12.51 -11.11 -8.17
C PHE A 27 12.99 -12.43 -7.57
N HIS A 28 12.18 -13.49 -7.60
CA HIS A 28 12.53 -14.79 -7.05
C HIS A 28 13.81 -15.33 -7.71
N GLY A 29 14.72 -15.87 -6.90
CA GLY A 29 16.04 -16.33 -7.34
C GLY A 29 17.06 -15.21 -7.63
N LYS A 30 16.65 -13.93 -7.65
CA LYS A 30 17.55 -12.77 -7.81
C LYS A 30 17.73 -12.00 -6.51
N PHE A 31 16.65 -11.82 -5.76
CA PHE A 31 16.62 -11.11 -4.49
C PHE A 31 15.73 -11.85 -3.49
N GLN A 32 16.07 -11.73 -2.19
CA GLN A 32 15.11 -12.06 -1.14
C GLN A 32 14.03 -10.97 -1.10
N TYR A 33 12.79 -11.37 -0.86
CA TYR A 33 11.65 -10.46 -0.76
C TYR A 33 10.79 -10.78 0.45
N MET A 34 10.08 -9.77 0.92
CA MET A 34 9.03 -9.89 1.94
C MET A 34 7.95 -8.86 1.62
N PHE A 35 6.69 -9.28 1.69
CA PHE A 35 5.56 -8.37 1.61
C PHE A 35 5.25 -7.78 2.97
N ILE A 36 4.93 -6.49 3.01
CA ILE A 36 4.38 -5.84 4.19
C ILE A 36 2.97 -5.41 3.82
N GLU A 37 1.96 -6.01 4.44
CA GLU A 37 0.56 -5.69 4.24
C GLU A 37 0.05 -4.92 5.47
N SER A 38 -0.33 -3.66 5.27
CA SER A 38 -0.95 -2.84 6.32
C SER A 38 -2.46 -2.89 6.16
N ILE A 39 -3.15 -3.37 7.18
CA ILE A 39 -4.61 -3.47 7.23
C ILE A 39 -5.08 -2.60 8.39
N CYS A 40 -5.92 -1.62 8.09
CA CYS A 40 -6.49 -0.73 9.09
C CYS A 40 -8.01 -0.71 8.89
N ASN A 41 -8.74 -1.20 9.88
CA ASN A 41 -10.20 -1.16 9.94
C ASN A 41 -10.71 -0.14 10.97
N ASP A 42 -9.79 0.47 11.74
CA ASP A 42 -10.13 1.53 12.68
C ASP A 42 -10.51 2.81 11.92
N THR A 43 -11.80 3.16 11.99
CA THR A 43 -12.35 4.33 11.30
C THR A 43 -11.74 5.63 11.76
N GLU A 44 -11.36 5.78 13.03
CA GLU A 44 -10.77 7.02 13.55
C GLU A 44 -9.37 7.23 12.99
N VAL A 45 -8.57 6.15 12.96
CA VAL A 45 -7.22 6.16 12.39
C VAL A 45 -7.28 6.44 10.89
N LEU A 46 -8.17 5.77 10.15
CA LEU A 46 -8.37 6.02 8.72
C LEU A 46 -8.73 7.48 8.45
N GLN A 47 -9.70 8.04 9.18
CA GLN A 47 -10.11 9.43 9.00
C GLN A 47 -8.98 10.42 9.33
N SER A 48 -8.17 10.14 10.35
CA SER A 48 -6.98 10.92 10.67
C SER A 48 -5.97 10.90 9.51
N ASN A 49 -5.67 9.71 8.98
CA ASN A 49 -4.75 9.51 7.86
C ASN A 49 -5.24 10.19 6.58
N TYR A 50 -6.54 10.16 6.30
CA TYR A 50 -7.12 10.82 5.13
C TYR A 50 -6.93 12.33 5.19
N ARG A 51 -7.28 12.95 6.33
CA ARG A 51 -7.08 14.39 6.55
C ARG A 51 -5.60 14.77 6.47
N TYR A 52 -4.72 13.97 7.07
CA TYR A 52 -3.27 14.18 6.98
C TYR A 52 -2.81 14.16 5.51
N LYS A 53 -3.27 13.18 4.74
CA LYS A 53 -2.94 13.06 3.31
C LYS A 53 -3.44 14.26 2.50
N MET A 54 -4.67 14.72 2.72
CA MET A 54 -5.19 15.90 2.01
C MET A 54 -4.36 17.15 2.31
N ARG A 55 -3.89 17.29 3.55
CA ARG A 55 -3.15 18.48 4.00
C ARG A 55 -1.69 18.50 3.54
N PHE A 56 -1.03 17.35 3.47
CA PHE A 56 0.43 17.28 3.30
C PHE A 56 0.88 16.54 2.04
N SER A 57 0.01 15.80 1.35
CA SER A 57 0.39 15.12 0.10
C SER A 57 0.55 16.13 -1.04
N PRO A 58 1.63 16.02 -1.84
CA PRO A 58 1.76 16.79 -3.08
C PRO A 58 0.58 16.60 -4.03
N ASP A 59 -0.04 15.41 -4.02
CA ASP A 59 -1.14 15.03 -4.92
C ASP A 59 -2.38 15.95 -4.82
N TYR A 60 -2.56 16.62 -3.67
CA TYR A 60 -3.75 17.43 -3.37
C TYR A 60 -3.43 18.89 -3.06
N GLN A 61 -2.21 19.35 -3.36
CA GLN A 61 -1.83 20.76 -3.15
C GLN A 61 -2.68 21.70 -3.99
N GLY A 62 -3.33 22.67 -3.34
CA GLY A 62 -4.17 23.68 -3.99
C GLY A 62 -5.56 23.18 -4.43
N VAL A 63 -5.91 21.92 -4.11
CA VAL A 63 -7.25 21.37 -4.31
C VAL A 63 -8.11 21.68 -3.09
N ASP A 64 -9.40 21.97 -3.31
CA ASP A 64 -10.36 22.07 -2.20
C ASP A 64 -10.38 20.76 -1.39
N THR A 65 -10.36 20.88 -0.06
CA THR A 65 -10.18 19.73 0.84
C THR A 65 -11.32 18.73 0.74
N GLU A 66 -12.55 19.20 0.56
CA GLU A 66 -13.73 18.33 0.51
C GLU A 66 -13.79 17.58 -0.83
N ALA A 67 -13.51 18.28 -1.93
CA ALA A 67 -13.39 17.66 -3.24
C ALA A 67 -12.26 16.61 -3.28
N ALA A 68 -11.10 16.93 -2.70
CA ALA A 68 -9.96 16.03 -2.60
C ALA A 68 -10.28 14.77 -1.78
N LEU A 69 -10.97 14.93 -0.65
CA LEU A 69 -11.41 13.82 0.20
C LEU A 69 -12.40 12.91 -0.54
N SER A 70 -13.37 13.50 -1.25
CA SER A 70 -14.36 12.74 -2.04
C SER A 70 -13.70 11.88 -3.13
N ASP A 71 -12.79 12.46 -3.92
CA ASP A 71 -11.99 11.73 -4.92
C ASP A 71 -11.19 10.59 -4.27
N PHE A 72 -10.51 10.89 -3.16
CA PHE A 72 -9.69 9.91 -2.48
C PHE A 72 -10.51 8.72 -1.96
N LEU A 73 -11.70 8.96 -1.41
CA LEU A 73 -12.62 7.93 -0.97
C LEU A 73 -13.17 7.09 -2.13
N GLU A 74 -13.43 7.70 -3.30
CA GLU A 74 -13.82 6.95 -4.49
C GLU A 74 -12.69 6.01 -4.96
N ARG A 75 -11.44 6.49 -4.91
CA ARG A 75 -10.27 5.65 -5.23
C ARG A 75 -10.13 4.49 -4.26
N ILE A 76 -10.32 4.72 -2.95
CA ILE A 76 -10.31 3.64 -1.94
C ILE A 76 -11.35 2.57 -2.28
N ARG A 77 -12.60 2.97 -2.57
CA ARG A 77 -13.67 2.03 -2.93
C ARG A 77 -13.31 1.15 -4.12
N LYS A 78 -12.64 1.70 -5.13
CA LYS A 78 -12.16 0.94 -6.30
C LYS A 78 -11.09 -0.10 -5.91
N TYR A 79 -10.18 0.25 -5.00
CA TYR A 79 -9.19 -0.71 -4.49
C TYR A 79 -9.84 -1.81 -3.65
N GLU A 80 -10.80 -1.47 -2.80
CA GLU A 80 -11.54 -2.44 -1.96
C GLU A 80 -12.28 -3.48 -2.80
N GLN A 81 -12.87 -3.08 -3.94
CA GLN A 81 -13.58 -4.00 -4.85
C GLN A 81 -12.71 -5.12 -5.41
N VAL A 82 -11.40 -4.89 -5.54
CA VAL A 82 -10.46 -5.84 -6.15
C VAL A 82 -9.42 -6.34 -5.15
N TYR A 83 -9.56 -6.00 -3.87
CA TYR A 83 -8.57 -6.34 -2.87
C TYR A 83 -8.63 -7.84 -2.52
N GLU A 84 -7.50 -8.50 -2.69
CA GLU A 84 -7.29 -9.91 -2.34
C GLU A 84 -6.22 -9.97 -1.23
N PRO A 85 -6.63 -10.11 0.05
CA PRO A 85 -5.69 -10.18 1.17
C PRO A 85 -4.70 -11.33 1.01
N ILE A 86 -3.46 -11.16 1.50
CA ILE A 86 -2.48 -12.26 1.46
C ILE A 86 -2.96 -13.41 2.36
N SER A 87 -3.29 -14.55 1.77
CA SER A 87 -3.74 -15.75 2.50
C SER A 87 -2.77 -16.93 2.38
N ASP A 88 -1.94 -16.98 1.33
CA ASP A 88 -0.97 -18.04 1.10
C ASP A 88 0.17 -18.01 2.14
N ARG A 89 0.14 -18.95 3.08
CA ARG A 89 1.13 -19.10 4.17
C ARG A 89 2.53 -19.49 3.69
N ARG A 90 2.71 -19.82 2.42
CA ARG A 90 4.04 -20.10 1.82
C ARG A 90 4.78 -18.82 1.46
N LEU A 91 4.09 -17.68 1.37
CA LEU A 91 4.72 -16.39 1.10
C LEU A 91 5.42 -15.84 2.34
N HIS A 92 6.49 -15.08 2.12
CA HIS A 92 7.14 -14.30 3.17
C HIS A 92 6.42 -12.96 3.31
N TYR A 93 5.63 -12.79 4.38
CA TYR A 93 4.93 -11.54 4.63
C TYR A 93 4.77 -11.23 6.12
N ILE A 94 4.57 -9.95 6.41
CA ILE A 94 4.12 -9.43 7.70
C ILE A 94 2.81 -8.70 7.46
N LYS A 95 1.82 -8.93 8.34
CA LYS A 95 0.61 -8.12 8.41
C LYS A 95 0.69 -7.20 9.61
N LEU A 96 0.49 -5.91 9.37
CA LEU A 96 0.33 -4.89 10.39
C LEU A 96 -1.16 -4.59 10.48
N ILE A 97 -1.78 -4.83 11.64
CA ILE A 97 -3.23 -4.72 11.81
C ILE A 97 -3.54 -3.58 12.77
N ASP A 98 -4.41 -2.66 12.35
CA ASP A 98 -4.97 -1.57 13.16
C ASP A 98 -3.90 -0.74 13.90
N MET A 99 -2.83 -0.37 13.17
CA MET A 99 -1.83 0.62 13.62
C MET A 99 -2.24 2.04 13.30
#